data_AF-A0AAU0WD76-F1
#
_entry.id   AF-A0AAU0WD76-F1
#
_cell.length_a   1.000
_cell.length_b   1.000
_cell.length_c   1.000
_cell.angle_alpha   90.00
_cell.angle_beta   90.00
_cell.angle_gamma   90.00
#
_symmetry.space_group_name_H-M   'P 1'
#
loop_
_entity.id
_entity.type
_entity.pdbx_description
1 polymer ?
#
loop_
_entity_poly.entity_id
_entity_poly.type
_entity_poly.pdbx_seq_one_letter_code
_entity_poly.pdbx_strand_id
1 'polypeptide(L)' 'MPTPRAALYGWTRNNASSSSSVSFTRTDRDRLTPGNVRYDSVSDDGDEAAVTVPMAEFEARACRNT' A
#
# COMPACT_ATOMS: atom_id res chain seq x y z
N MET A 1 -9.76 -17.24 -19.06
CA MET A 1 -8.33 -16.98 -18.79
C MET A 1 -8.06 -17.27 -17.32
N PRO A 2 -6.95 -17.91 -16.94
CA PRO A 2 -6.66 -18.19 -15.54
C PRO A 2 -6.39 -16.88 -14.78
N THR A 3 -6.93 -16.79 -13.57
CA THR A 3 -6.80 -15.64 -12.68
C THR A 3 -5.35 -15.53 -12.18
N PRO A 4 -4.69 -14.37 -12.31
CA PRO A 4 -3.36 -14.19 -11.74
C PRO A 4 -3.41 -14.32 -10.21
N ARG A 5 -2.44 -15.03 -9.63
CA ARG A 5 -2.23 -15.11 -8.18
C ARG A 5 -1.37 -13.93 -7.74
N ALA A 6 -1.76 -13.27 -6.67
CA ALA A 6 -0.92 -12.27 -6.01
C ALA A 6 -0.86 -12.52 -4.50
N ALA A 7 0.24 -12.08 -3.90
CA ALA A 7 0.40 -12.08 -2.45
C ALA A 7 -0.08 -10.73 -1.91
N LEU A 8 -1.07 -10.74 -1.02
CA LEU A 8 -1.40 -9.57 -0.21
C LEU A 8 -0.54 -9.59 1.04
N TYR A 9 0.23 -8.52 1.23
CA TYR A 9 0.99 -8.29 2.46
C TYR A 9 0.19 -7.36 3.35
N GLY A 10 -0.28 -7.90 4.46
CA GLY A 10 -1.00 -7.16 5.49
C GLY A 10 -0.15 -7.04 6.74
N TRP A 11 -0.27 -5.90 7.42
CA TRP A 11 0.25 -5.73 8.77
C TRP A 11 -0.93 -5.74 9.74
N THR A 12 -0.86 -6.57 10.76
CA THR A 12 -1.85 -6.54 11.85
C THR A 12 -1.57 -5.36 12.77
N ARG A 13 -2.55 -4.96 13.60
CA ARG A 13 -2.43 -3.82 14.53
C ARG A 13 -1.23 -3.94 15.50
N ASN A 14 -0.75 -5.15 15.77
CA ASN A 14 0.44 -5.42 16.59
C ASN A 14 1.76 -5.47 15.78
N ASN A 15 1.78 -4.92 14.56
CA ASN A 15 2.97 -4.86 13.69
C ASN A 15 3.54 -6.26 13.33
N ALA A 16 2.72 -7.30 13.40
CA ALA A 16 3.09 -8.60 12.85
C ALA A 16 2.75 -8.62 11.36
N SER A 17 3.65 -9.17 10.54
CA SER A 17 3.40 -9.37 9.13
C SER A 17 2.55 -10.64 8.95
N SER A 18 1.53 -10.53 8.10
CA SER A 18 0.79 -11.69 7.61
C SER A 18 0.76 -11.63 6.09
N SER A 19 1.10 -12.74 5.45
CA SER A 19 1.04 -12.87 4.00
C SER A 19 -0.01 -13.91 3.66
N SER A 20 -0.95 -13.55 2.78
CA SER A 20 -1.96 -14.46 2.27
C SER A 20 -1.96 -14.42 0.75
N SER A 21 -1.85 -15.58 0.12
CA SER A 21 -2.00 -15.70 -1.33
C SER A 21 -3.48 -15.68 -1.66
N VAL A 22 -3.90 -14.73 -2.49
CA VAL A 22 -5.27 -14.64 -3.00
C VAL A 22 -5.26 -14.62 -4.52
N SER A 23 -6.31 -15.17 -5.12
CA SER A 23 -6.53 -15.09 -6.56
C SER A 23 -7.55 -14.00 -6.82
N PHE A 24 -7.22 -13.02 -7.65
CA PHE A 24 -8.15 -11.95 -8.02
C PHE A 24 -8.05 -11.63 -9.51
N THR A 25 -9.17 -11.27 -10.13
CA THR A 25 -9.15 -10.79 -11.52
C THR A 25 -8.61 -9.36 -11.58
N ARG A 26 -8.29 -8.88 -12.78
CA ARG A 26 -7.87 -7.48 -12.97
C ARG A 26 -8.95 -6.51 -12.48
N THR A 27 -10.22 -6.83 -12.73
CA THR A 27 -11.38 -6.08 -12.24
C THR A 27 -11.50 -6.10 -10.71
N ASP A 28 -11.21 -7.24 -10.06
CA ASP A 28 -11.19 -7.32 -8.59
C ASP A 28 -10.07 -6.47 -8.00
N ARG A 29 -8.90 -6.47 -8.64
CA ARG A 29 -7.78 -5.59 -8.25
C ARG A 29 -8.15 -4.11 -8.36
N ASP A 30 -8.82 -3.70 -9.44
CA ASP A 30 -9.24 -2.31 -9.63
C ASP A 30 -10.35 -1.89 -8.64
N ARG A 31 -11.01 -2.84 -7.97
CA ARG A 31 -11.97 -2.61 -6.88
C ARG A 31 -11.34 -2.63 -5.48
N LEU A 32 -10.11 -3.13 -5.34
CA LEU A 32 -9.36 -3.01 -4.10
C LEU A 32 -8.96 -1.54 -3.97
N THR A 33 -9.77 -0.75 -3.28
CA THR A 33 -9.36 0.57 -2.79
C THR A 33 -8.47 0.38 -1.57
N PRO A 34 -7.17 0.71 -1.64
CA PRO A 34 -6.31 0.78 -0.47
C PRO A 34 -6.92 1.72 0.57
N GLY A 35 -7.14 1.22 1.79
CA GLY A 35 -7.62 2.06 2.89
C GLY A 35 -6.53 3.01 3.36
N ASN A 36 -5.47 2.44 3.95
CA ASN A 36 -4.27 3.17 4.35
C ASN A 36 -3.05 2.57 3.67
N VAL A 37 -2.13 3.44 3.27
CA VAL A 37 -0.85 3.10 2.65
C VAL A 37 0.25 3.44 3.65
N ARG A 38 1.18 2.50 3.87
CA ARG A 38 2.41 2.74 4.61
C ARG A 38 3.57 2.91 3.63
N TYR A 39 4.33 3.98 3.78
CA TYR A 39 5.50 4.26 2.96
C TYR A 39 6.63 4.81 3.85
N ASP A 40 7.87 4.57 3.43
CA ASP A 40 9.03 5.18 4.06
C ASP A 40 9.20 6.59 3.47
N SER A 41 9.01 7.60 4.31
CA SER A 41 9.31 8.98 3.98
C SER A 41 10.76 9.26 4.33
N VAL A 42 11.55 9.62 3.33
CA VAL A 42 12.91 10.12 3.52
C VAL A 42 12.83 11.64 3.63
N SER A 43 13.29 12.20 4.74
CA SER A 43 13.41 13.65 4.91
C SER A 43 14.59 14.18 4.09
N ASP A 44 14.64 15.49 3.84
CA ASP A 44 15.76 16.13 3.11
C ASP A 44 17.12 15.88 3.78
N ASP A 45 17.12 15.78 5.11
CA ASP A 45 18.27 15.41 5.94
C ASP A 45 18.64 13.90 5.89
N GLY A 46 17.89 13.07 5.14
CA GLY A 46 18.15 11.64 4.97
C GLY A 46 17.53 10.73 6.03
N ASP A 47 16.74 11.28 6.96
CA ASP A 47 16.03 10.48 7.97
C ASP A 47 14.87 9.69 7.36
N GLU A 48 14.90 8.38 7.53
CA GLU A 48 13.85 7.45 7.09
C GLU A 48 12.82 7.27 8.21
N ALA A 49 11.55 7.61 7.93
CA ALA A 49 10.43 7.39 8.84
C ALA A 49 9.30 6.63 8.14
N ALA A 50 8.78 5.59 8.79
CA ALA A 50 7.66 4.84 8.25
C ALA A 50 6.33 5.53 8.59
N VAL A 51 5.66 6.07 7.56
CA VAL A 51 4.42 6.84 7.70
C VAL A 51 3.25 6.02 7.17
N THR A 52 2.12 6.01 7.87
CA THR A 52 0.87 5.39 7.40
C THR A 52 -0.19 6.47 7.21
N VAL A 53 -0.69 6.64 5.99
CA VAL A 53 -1.71 7.66 5.63
C VAL A 53 -2.83 7.05 4.78
N PRO A 54 -4.02 7.66 4.71
CA PRO A 54 -5.03 7.30 3.73
C PRO A 54 -4.51 7.44 2.29
N MET A 55 -4.97 6.59 1.37
CA MET A 55 -4.51 6.63 -0.04
C MET A 55 -4.70 8.01 -0.68
N ALA A 56 -5.83 8.68 -0.44
CA ALA A 56 -6.08 10.01 -0.97
C ALA A 56 -5.05 11.05 -0.49
N GLU A 57 -4.59 10.92 0.75
CA GLU A 57 -3.55 11.78 1.30
C GLU A 57 -2.17 11.45 0.72
N PHE A 58 -1.88 10.17 0.53
CA PHE A 58 -0.68 9.73 -0.18
C PHE A 58 -0.63 10.31 -1.60
N GLU A 59 -1.71 10.19 -2.38
CA GLU A 59 -1.80 10.76 -3.74
C GLU A 59 -1.61 12.28 -3.73
N ALA A 60 -2.25 13.00 -2.81
CA ALA A 60 -2.08 14.45 -2.69
C ALA A 60 -0.64 14.88 -2.35
N ARG A 61 0.08 14.08 -1.57
CA ARG A 61 1.49 14.31 -1.21
C ARG A 61 2.44 13.91 -2.33
N ALA A 62 2.22 12.75 -2.96
CA ALA A 62 3.07 12.22 -4.02
C ALA A 62 2.93 12.99 -5.34
N CYS A 63 1.73 13.51 -5.64
CA CYS A 63 1.47 14.30 -6.84
C CYS A 63 1.81 15.80 -6.66
N ARG A 64 2.41 16.21 -5.53
CA ARG A 64 2.74 17.61 -5.24
C ARG A 64 3.98 18.16 -5.98
N ASN A 65 4.42 17.48 -7.03
CA ASN A 65 5.58 17.86 -7.82
C ASN A 65 5.13 18.45 -9.18
N THR A 66 4.90 19.77 -9.19
CA THR A 66 4.92 20.60 -10.41
C THR A 66 6.17 21.43 -10.44
#